data_AF-A0A662BN03-F1
#
_entry.id   AF-A0A662BN03-F1
#
_cell.length_a   1.000
_cell.length_b   1.000
_cell.length_c   1.000
_cell.angle_alpha   90.00
_cell.angle_beta   90.00
_cell.angle_gamma   90.00
#
_symmetry.space_group_name_H-M   'P 1'
#
loop_
_entity.id
_entity.type
_entity.pdbx_description
1 polymer ?
#
loop_
_entity_poly.entity_id
_entity_poly.type
_entity_poly.pdbx_seq_one_letter_code
_entity_poly.pdbx_strand_id
1 'polypeptide(L)' 'MFYTFTCPNCKTFKKMLEEELPQFKEKFEFKKTLANSPLGFIRTAKLGIHSVPTVLIDTKIIWREVPTKQELNNKLKSY' A
#
# COMPACT_ATOMS: atom_id res chain seq x y z
N MET A 1 -0.54 3.47 -0.74
CA MET A 1 -1.53 2.38 -0.51
C MET A 1 -2.91 2.81 -0.98
N PHE A 2 -3.53 2.02 -1.85
CA PHE A 2 -4.94 2.08 -2.20
C PHE A 2 -5.75 1.20 -1.26
N TYR A 3 -6.84 1.74 -0.71
CA TYR A 3 -7.68 1.06 0.28
C TYR A 3 -9.16 1.44 0.12
N THR A 4 -10.05 0.65 0.74
CA THR A 4 -11.47 1.00 0.95
C THR A 4 -11.83 0.84 2.43
N PHE A 5 -12.91 1.49 2.88
CA PHE A 5 -13.38 1.38 4.27
C PHE A 5 -13.94 -0.01 4.61
N THR A 6 -14.42 -0.74 3.61
CA THR A 6 -15.02 -2.08 3.76
C THR A 6 -14.01 -3.22 3.72
N CYS A 7 -12.72 -2.93 3.49
CA CYS A 7 -11.67 -3.92 3.32
C CYS A 7 -10.99 -4.24 4.67
N PRO A 8 -11.24 -5.40 5.30
CA PRO A 8 -10.63 -5.76 6.58
C PRO A 8 -9.11 -5.92 6.47
N ASN A 9 -8.64 -6.53 5.37
CA ASN A 9 -7.21 -6.71 5.09
C ASN A 9 -6.46 -5.38 4.96
N CYS A 10 -7.15 -4.32 4.52
CA CYS A 10 -6.58 -2.98 4.42
C CYS A 10 -6.28 -2.39 5.80
N LYS A 11 -7.09 -2.70 6.82
CA LYS A 11 -6.83 -2.28 8.21
C LYS A 11 -5.58 -2.98 8.76
N THR A 12 -5.46 -4.28 8.53
CA THR A 12 -4.29 -5.07 8.95
C THR A 12 -3.02 -4.57 8.27
N PHE A 13 -3.04 -4.39 6.96
CA PHE A 13 -1.85 -3.96 6.23
C PHE A 13 -1.46 -2.52 6.58
N LYS A 14 -2.44 -1.62 6.76
CA LYS A 14 -2.18 -0.27 7.26
C LYS A 14 -1.43 -0.30 8.59
N LYS A 15 -1.89 -1.11 9.56
CA LYS A 15 -1.24 -1.23 10.87
C LYS A 15 0.19 -1.76 10.73
N MET A 16 0.40 -2.77 9.90
CA MET A 16 1.73 -3.31 9.62
C MET A 16 2.68 -2.25 9.03
N LEU A 17 2.21 -1.46 8.05
CA LEU A 17 3.01 -0.39 7.47
C LEU A 17 3.31 0.72 8.48
N GLU A 18 2.36 1.08 9.34
CA GLU A 18 2.55 2.06 10.41
C GLU A 18 3.55 1.58 11.48
N GLU A 19 3.71 0.27 11.67
CA GLU A 19 4.71 -0.35 12.56
C GLU A 19 6.12 -0.44 11.95
N GLU A 20 6.23 -0.83 10.68
CA GLU A 20 7.53 -1.12 10.05
C GLU A 20 8.16 0.10 9.34
N LEU A 21 7.36 0.98 8.69
CA LEU A 21 7.89 2.16 7.99
C LEU A 21 8.66 3.16 8.88
N PRO A 22 8.38 3.30 10.20
CA PRO A 22 9.19 4.11 11.09
C PRO A 22 10.70 3.80 11.05
N GLN A 23 11.09 2.57 10.73
CA GLN A 23 12.51 2.16 10.60
C GLN A 23 13.17 2.72 9.34
N PHE A 24 12.39 3.21 8.38
CA PHE A 24 12.85 3.72 7.09
C PHE A 24 12.39 5.17 6.84
N LYS A 25 12.15 5.96 7.89
CA LYS A 25 11.56 7.32 7.82
C LYS A 25 12.24 8.28 6.85
N GLU A 26 13.53 8.12 6.64
CA GLU A 26 14.30 8.99 5.73
C GLU A 26 14.16 8.58 4.26
N LYS A 27 13.69 7.35 3.98
CA LYS A 27 13.58 6.79 2.63
C LYS A 27 12.15 6.74 2.09
N PHE A 28 11.14 6.58 2.95
CA PHE A 28 9.77 6.35 2.51
C PHE A 28 8.76 7.29 3.17
N GLU A 29 7.87 7.84 2.35
CA GLU A 29 6.69 8.59 2.79
C GLU A 29 5.42 7.75 2.59
N PHE A 30 4.69 7.47 3.66
CA PHE A 30 3.47 6.67 3.56
C PHE A 30 2.26 7.50 3.11
N LYS A 31 1.77 7.26 1.89
CA LYS A 31 0.55 7.87 1.36
C LYS A 31 -0.60 6.87 1.22
N LYS A 32 -1.81 7.33 1.54
CA LYS A 32 -3.07 6.57 1.44
C LYS A 32 -3.99 7.20 0.39
N THR A 33 -4.68 6.38 -0.39
CA THR A 33 -5.66 6.83 -1.37
C THR A 33 -6.90 5.95 -1.28
N LEU A 34 -8.06 6.58 -1.11
CA LEU A 34 -9.34 5.90 -1.04
C LEU A 34 -9.75 5.47 -2.45
N ALA A 35 -9.72 4.16 -2.74
CA ALA A 35 -9.92 3.60 -4.07
C ALA A 35 -11.35 3.85 -4.61
N ASN A 36 -12.36 3.90 -3.74
CA ASN A 36 -13.76 4.15 -4.12
C ASN A 36 -14.16 5.64 -4.11
N SER A 37 -13.20 6.57 -3.95
CA SER A 37 -13.45 7.99 -4.19
C SER A 37 -13.39 8.31 -5.70
N PRO A 38 -14.03 9.38 -6.20
CA PRO A 38 -13.98 9.72 -7.63
C PRO A 38 -12.55 9.83 -8.19
N LEU A 39 -11.66 10.53 -7.49
CA LEU A 39 -10.25 10.64 -7.88
C LEU A 39 -9.48 9.32 -7.70
N GLY A 40 -9.80 8.56 -6.65
CA GLY A 40 -9.21 7.25 -6.41
C GLY A 40 -9.53 6.26 -7.51
N PHE A 41 -10.78 6.23 -7.96
CA PHE A 41 -11.27 5.36 -9.03
C PHE A 41 -10.55 5.63 -10.35
N ILE A 42 -10.40 6.90 -10.73
CA ILE A 42 -9.64 7.29 -11.92
C ILE A 42 -8.18 6.79 -11.83
N ARG A 43 -7.56 6.93 -10.66
CA ARG A 43 -6.18 6.48 -10.44
C ARG A 43 -6.05 4.96 -10.47
N THR A 44 -6.96 4.23 -9.82
CA THR A 44 -6.94 2.76 -9.82
C THR A 44 -7.17 2.21 -11.22
N ALA A 45 -8.09 2.80 -11.99
CA ALA A 45 -8.31 2.43 -13.38
C ALA A 45 -7.07 2.69 -14.26
N LYS A 46 -6.44 3.87 -14.15
CA LYS A 46 -5.21 4.19 -14.88
C LYS A 46 -4.03 3.27 -14.54
N LEU A 47 -3.95 2.81 -13.29
CA LEU A 47 -2.84 1.97 -12.80
C LEU A 47 -3.14 0.46 -12.89
N GLY A 48 -4.29 0.05 -13.43
CA GLY A 48 -4.67 -1.38 -13.52
C GLY A 48 -4.88 -2.03 -12.14
N ILE A 49 -5.34 -1.27 -11.16
CA ILE A 49 -5.60 -1.73 -9.80
C ILE A 49 -7.05 -2.20 -9.72
N HIS A 50 -7.23 -3.52 -9.68
CA HIS A 50 -8.55 -4.16 -9.61
C HIS A 50 -8.90 -4.69 -8.21
N SER A 51 -7.93 -4.68 -7.28
CA SER A 51 -8.10 -5.19 -5.91
C SER A 51 -7.47 -4.26 -4.88
N VAL A 52 -7.97 -4.35 -3.65
CA VAL A 52 -7.41 -3.67 -2.47
C VAL A 52 -7.18 -4.70 -1.35
N PRO A 53 -6.16 -4.51 -0.48
CA PRO A 53 -5.19 -3.41 -0.49
C PRO A 53 -4.13 -3.55 -1.58
N THR A 54 -3.80 -2.45 -2.26
CA THR A 54 -2.69 -2.41 -3.23
C THR A 54 -1.68 -1.35 -2.82
N VAL A 55 -0.40 -1.71 -2.78
CA VAL A 55 0.70 -0.80 -2.41
C VAL A 55 1.64 -0.64 -3.59
N LEU A 56 2.04 0.62 -3.78
CA LEU A 56 2.98 1.03 -4.81
C LEU A 56 4.16 1.73 -4.15
N ILE A 57 5.35 1.49 -4.69
CA ILE A 57 6.59 2.22 -4.40
C ILE A 57 7.06 2.76 -5.75
N ASP A 58 7.38 4.05 -5.83
CA ASP A 58 7.79 4.73 -7.07
C ASP A 58 6.89 4.41 -8.27
N THR A 59 5.57 4.49 -8.05
CA THR A 59 4.51 4.21 -9.04
C THR A 59 4.45 2.77 -9.58
N LYS A 60 5.28 1.85 -9.07
CA LYS A 60 5.24 0.42 -9.40
C LYS A 60 4.42 -0.33 -8.36
N ILE A 61 3.53 -1.21 -8.81
CA ILE A 61 2.76 -2.10 -7.93
C ILE A 61 3.71 -3.13 -7.33
N ILE A 62 3.84 -3.11 -6.00
CA ILE A 62 4.72 -4.03 -5.27
C ILE A 62 3.91 -5.15 -4.62
N TRP A 63 2.72 -4.82 -4.11
CA TRP A 63 1.83 -5.79 -3.46
C TRP A 63 0.37 -5.53 -3.83
N ARG A 64 -0.36 -6.61 -4.15
CA ARG A 64 -1.82 -6.62 -4.38
C ARG A 64 -2.60 -7.25 -3.23
N GLU A 65 -1.87 -7.75 -2.24
CA GLU A 65 -2.35 -8.49 -1.08
C GLU A 65 -1.44 -8.18 0.12
N VAL A 66 -1.81 -8.64 1.31
CA VAL A 66 -1.06 -8.33 2.54
C VAL A 66 0.16 -9.25 2.60
N PRO A 67 1.39 -8.74 2.47
CA PRO A 67 2.59 -9.55 2.61
C PRO A 67 2.82 -9.91 4.08
N THR A 68 3.72 -10.86 4.30
CA THR A 68 4.30 -11.09 5.63
C THR A 68 5.20 -9.92 6.04
N LYS A 69 5.41 -9.76 7.36
CA LYS A 69 6.36 -8.76 7.88
C LYS A 69 7.78 -8.94 7.31
N GLN A 70 8.22 -10.18 7.13
CA GLN A 70 9.55 -10.48 6.59
C GLN A 70 9.66 -10.06 5.12
N GLU A 71 8.67 -10.36 4.29
CA GLU A 71 8.64 -9.93 2.89
C GLU A 71 8.59 -8.41 2.76
N LEU A 72 7.78 -7.74 3.58
CA LEU A 72 7.73 -6.28 3.64
C LEU A 72 9.11 -5.69 3.94
N ASN A 73 9.74 -6.15 5.02
CA ASN A 73 11.05 -5.63 5.44
C ASN A 73 12.16 -5.95 4.43
N ASN A 74 12.18 -7.15 3.86
CA ASN A 74 13.15 -7.51 2.82
C ASN A 74 13.00 -6.64 1.58
N LYS A 75 11.75 -6.35 1.17
CA LYS A 75 11.50 -5.49 0.01
C LYS A 75 11.85 -4.04 0.29
N LEU A 76 11.50 -3.50 1.46
CA LEU A 76 11.86 -2.12 1.82
C LEU A 76 13.37 -1.92 1.92
N LYS A 77 14.13 -2.91 2.42
CA LYS A 77 15.60 -2.90 2.44
C LYS A 77 16.25 -2.96 1.05
N SER A 78 15.52 -3.40 0.02
CA SER A 78 16.04 -3.47 -1.35
C SER A 78 16.03 -2.12 -2.10
N TYR A 79 15.51 -1.07 -1.46
CA TYR A 79 15.58 0.34 -1.89
C TYR A 79 16.43 1.14 -0.88
#